data_AF-A0A1V5AE21-F1
#
_entry.id   AF-A0A1V5AE21-F1
#
_cell.length_a   1.000
_cell.length_b   1.000
_cell.length_c   1.000
_cell.angle_alpha   90.00
_cell.angle_beta   90.00
_cell.angle_gamma   90.00
#
_symmetry.space_group_name_H-M   'P 1'
#
loop_
_entity.id
_entity.type
_entity.pdbx_description
1 polymer ?
#
loop_
_entity_poly.entity_id
_entity_poly.type
_entity_poly.pdbx_seq_one_letter_code
_entity_poly.pdbx_strand_id
1 'polypeptide(L)'
;MKEEELDWQIYHILAENPGKEEHSLAELLEVSVEEIQDSFSRLEKALLIEHSPEGTRVLSIPEMLLRCQERYDERCPFSFDGGIIRLKQEPRSTDD
;
A
#
# COMPACT_ATOMS: atom_id res chain seq x y z
N MET A 1 -17.60 4.76 -12.73
CA MET A 1 -17.13 5.81 -11.78
C MET A 1 -15.78 6.34 -12.27
N LYS A 2 -15.36 7.58 -11.98
CA LYS A 2 -13.98 7.99 -12.28
C LYS A 2 -13.05 7.18 -11.38
N GLU A 3 -11.95 6.64 -11.88
CA GLU A 3 -11.04 5.76 -11.11
C GLU A 3 -10.65 6.37 -9.75
N GLU A 4 -10.33 7.66 -9.72
CA GLU A 4 -9.99 8.38 -8.48
C GLU A 4 -11.12 8.44 -7.44
N GLU A 5 -12.38 8.47 -7.89
CA GLU A 5 -13.54 8.46 -6.98
C GLU A 5 -13.71 7.08 -6.35
N LEU A 6 -13.50 6.00 -7.12
CA LEU A 6 -13.53 4.63 -6.61
C LEU A 6 -12.42 4.42 -5.57
N ASP A 7 -11.21 4.88 -5.89
CA ASP A 7 -10.03 4.80 -5.01
C ASP A 7 -10.30 5.53 -3.69
N TRP A 8 -10.89 6.73 -3.76
CA TRP A 8 -11.27 7.52 -2.59
C TRP A 8 -12.29 6.80 -1.71
N GLN A 9 -13.34 6.24 -2.30
CA GLN A 9 -14.39 5.51 -1.57
C GLN A 9 -13.83 4.26 -0.87
N ILE A 10 -13.07 3.45 -1.60
CA ILE A 10 -12.43 2.24 -1.06
C ILE A 10 -11.51 2.59 0.11
N TYR A 11 -10.66 3.62 -0.05
CA TYR A 11 -9.75 4.05 0.99
C TYR A 11 -10.48 4.39 2.30
N HIS A 12 -11.60 5.13 2.22
CA HIS A 12 -12.37 5.49 3.42
C HIS A 12 -13.07 4.28 4.05
N ILE A 13 -13.62 3.38 3.23
CA ILE A 13 -14.24 2.15 3.74
C ILE A 13 -13.20 1.31 4.50
N LEU A 14 -12.00 1.16 3.95
CA LEU A 14 -10.91 0.41 4.59
C LEU A 14 -10.33 1.11 5.83
N ALA A 15 -10.33 2.45 5.86
CA ALA A 15 -9.91 3.22 7.03
C ALA A 15 -10.83 2.97 8.24
N GLU A 16 -12.13 2.79 8.00
CA GLU A 16 -13.12 2.48 9.03
C GLU A 16 -13.21 0.97 9.33
N ASN A 17 -13.03 0.13 8.31
CA ASN A 17 -13.24 -1.31 8.37
C ASN A 17 -12.06 -2.06 7.69
N PRO A 18 -10.92 -2.19 8.37
CA PRO A 18 -9.78 -2.92 7.82
C PRO A 18 -10.12 -4.40 7.62
N GLY A 19 -9.53 -5.00 6.60
CA GLY A 19 -9.71 -6.42 6.26
C GLY A 19 -10.99 -6.74 5.48
N LYS A 20 -11.72 -5.73 5.00
CA LYS A 20 -12.92 -5.96 4.18
C LYS A 20 -12.56 -6.62 2.85
N GLU A 21 -13.24 -7.71 2.53
CA GLU A 21 -12.97 -8.52 1.34
C GLU A 21 -13.38 -7.80 0.04
N GLU A 22 -12.65 -8.08 -1.05
CA GLU A 22 -12.88 -7.50 -2.38
C GLU A 22 -14.30 -7.74 -2.89
N HIS A 23 -14.83 -8.95 -2.69
CA HIS A 23 -16.21 -9.28 -3.07
C HIS A 23 -17.24 -8.44 -2.31
N SER A 24 -17.04 -8.23 -1.01
CA SER A 24 -17.93 -7.39 -0.21
C SER A 24 -17.84 -5.90 -0.59
N LEU A 25 -16.67 -5.44 -1.04
CA LEU A 25 -16.50 -4.08 -1.56
C LEU A 25 -17.18 -3.90 -2.92
N ALA A 26 -17.03 -4.88 -3.81
CA ALA A 26 -17.69 -4.90 -5.12
C ALA A 26 -19.22 -4.86 -4.98
N GLU A 27 -19.78 -5.68 -4.10
CA GLU A 27 -21.21 -5.67 -3.79
C GLU A 27 -21.68 -4.35 -3.18
N LEU A 28 -20.91 -3.78 -2.24
CA LEU A 28 -21.28 -2.54 -1.56
C LEU A 28 -21.26 -1.33 -2.49
N LEU A 29 -20.30 -1.27 -3.41
CA LEU A 29 -20.08 -0.14 -4.32
C LEU A 29 -20.77 -0.35 -5.67
N GLU A 30 -21.44 -1.49 -5.88
CA GLU A 30 -22.11 -1.87 -7.13
C GLU A 30 -21.16 -1.82 -8.34
N VAL A 31 -19.93 -2.30 -8.17
CA VAL A 31 -18.87 -2.38 -9.20
C VAL A 31 -18.36 -3.81 -9.36
N SER A 32 -17.55 -4.07 -10.39
CA SER A 32 -16.95 -5.39 -10.59
C SER A 32 -15.79 -5.64 -9.61
N VAL A 33 -15.48 -6.92 -9.36
CA VAL A 33 -14.32 -7.29 -8.51
C VAL A 33 -13.02 -6.85 -9.16
N GLU A 34 -12.94 -6.91 -10.49
CA GLU A 34 -11.79 -6.42 -11.25
C GLU A 34 -11.57 -4.91 -11.03
N GLU A 35 -12.63 -4.10 -10.97
CA GLU A 35 -12.53 -2.67 -10.66
C GLU A 35 -11.98 -2.43 -9.23
N ILE A 36 -12.35 -3.28 -8.26
CA ILE A 36 -11.79 -3.25 -6.90
C ILE A 36 -10.30 -3.59 -6.92
N GLN A 37 -9.91 -4.65 -7.64
CA GLN A 37 -8.51 -5.08 -7.75
C GLN A 37 -7.62 -4.03 -8.42
N ASP A 38 -8.12 -3.39 -9.47
CA ASP A 38 -7.42 -2.28 -10.13
C ASP A 38 -7.25 -1.09 -9.17
N SER A 39 -8.27 -0.77 -8.38
CA SER A 39 -8.20 0.26 -7.35
C SER A 39 -7.19 -0.08 -6.24
N PHE A 40 -7.22 -1.30 -5.74
CA PHE A 40 -6.24 -1.79 -4.77
C PHE A 40 -4.82 -1.67 -5.31
N SER A 41 -4.58 -2.05 -6.57
CA SER A 41 -3.26 -1.90 -7.20
C SER A 41 -2.82 -0.43 -7.28
N ARG A 42 -3.73 0.51 -7.58
CA ARG A 42 -3.42 1.94 -7.60
C ARG A 42 -3.11 2.48 -6.20
N LEU A 43 -3.93 2.14 -5.21
CA LEU A 43 -3.77 2.56 -3.82
C LEU A 43 -2.48 1.99 -3.19
N GLU A 44 -2.13 0.74 -3.49
CA GLU A 44 -0.89 0.11 -3.04
C GLU A 44 0.33 0.76 -3.71
N LYS A 45 0.27 1.02 -5.03
CA LYS A 45 1.31 1.76 -5.75
C LYS A 45 1.49 3.17 -5.21
N ALA A 46 0.43 3.81 -4.74
CA ALA A 46 0.43 5.11 -4.08
C ALA A 46 0.91 5.06 -2.62
N LEU A 47 1.25 3.87 -2.09
CA LEU A 47 1.70 3.65 -0.72
C LEU A 47 0.66 4.08 0.33
N LEU A 48 -0.64 3.88 0.04
CA LEU A 48 -1.75 4.25 0.92
C LEU A 48 -2.33 3.06 1.69
N ILE A 49 -2.28 1.87 1.09
CA ILE A 49 -2.76 0.62 1.68
C ILE A 49 -1.66 -0.44 1.65
N GLU A 50 -1.86 -1.50 2.41
CA GLU A 50 -1.12 -2.75 2.27
C GLU A 50 -2.04 -3.96 2.25
N HIS A 51 -1.58 -5.02 1.59
CA HIS A 51 -2.16 -6.35 1.68
C HIS A 51 -1.36 -7.20 2.66
N SER A 52 -2.06 -7.84 3.59
CA SER A 52 -1.49 -8.86 4.47
C SER A 52 -2.37 -10.12 4.48
N PRO A 53 -1.89 -11.25 5.03
CA PRO A 53 -2.73 -12.43 5.23
C PRO A 53 -3.99 -12.17 6.07
N GLU A 54 -3.96 -11.15 6.92
CA GLU A 54 -5.08 -10.69 7.74
C GLU A 54 -6.06 -9.78 6.98
N GLY A 55 -5.74 -9.42 5.74
CA GLY A 55 -6.57 -8.62 4.85
C GLY A 55 -5.93 -7.28 4.45
N THR A 56 -6.69 -6.48 3.70
CA THR A 56 -6.25 -5.17 3.22
C THR A 56 -6.51 -4.09 4.27
N ARG A 57 -5.54 -3.20 4.52
CA ARG A 57 -5.74 -2.06 5.43
C ARG A 57 -5.08 -0.79 4.93
N VAL A 58 -5.55 0.34 5.44
CA VAL A 58 -4.89 1.64 5.28
C VAL A 58 -3.62 1.69 6.12
N LEU A 59 -2.56 2.27 5.54
CA LEU A 59 -1.32 2.58 6.25
C LEU A 59 -1.49 3.81 7.13
N SER A 60 -0.87 3.81 8.30
CA SER A 60 -0.75 5.01 9.11
C SER A 60 0.20 6.03 8.45
N ILE A 61 0.04 7.32 8.77
CA ILE A 61 0.91 8.38 8.23
C ILE A 61 2.40 8.07 8.43
N PRO A 62 2.87 7.59 9.61
CA PRO A 62 4.27 7.19 9.77
C PRO A 62 4.71 6.08 8.80
N GLU A 63 3.87 5.06 8.57
CA GLU A 63 4.17 3.98 7.63
C GLU A 63 4.25 4.50 6.19
N MET A 64 3.32 5.38 5.80
CA MET A 64 3.35 6.03 4.47
C MET A 64 4.65 6.81 4.28
N LEU A 65 5.05 7.64 5.25
CA LEU A 65 6.27 8.43 5.18
C LEU A 65 7.53 7.56 5.08
N LEU A 66 7.60 6.49 5.88
CA LEU A 66 8.72 5.56 5.86
C LEU A 66 8.83 4.81 4.53
N ARG A 67 7.70 4.35 3.96
CA ARG A 67 7.69 3.71 2.64
C ARG A 67 8.03 4.68 1.51
N CYS A 68 7.57 5.93 1.59
CA CYS A 68 7.97 6.97 0.66
C CYS A 68 9.48 7.22 0.70
N GLN A 69 10.07 7.31 1.91
CA GLN A 69 11.51 7.46 2.05
C GLN A 69 12.24 6.24 1.48
N GLU A 70 11.82 5.04 1.81
CA GLU A 70 12.44 3.81 1.31
C GLU A 70 12.42 3.71 -0.23
N ARG A 71 11.30 4.08 -0.85
CA ARG A 71 11.07 3.98 -2.30
C ARG A 71 11.74 5.08 -3.12
N TYR A 72 11.75 6.32 -2.61
CA TYR A 72 12.14 7.50 -3.40
C TYR A 72 13.46 8.15 -2.94
N ASP A 73 13.95 7.85 -1.74
CA ASP A 73 15.26 8.32 -1.28
C ASP A 73 16.31 7.22 -1.47
N GLU A 74 17.16 7.37 -2.49
CA GLU A 74 18.25 6.44 -2.80
C GLU A 74 19.27 6.31 -1.65
N ARG A 75 19.36 7.31 -0.77
CA ARG A 75 20.24 7.30 0.40
C ARG A 75 19.58 6.69 1.63
N CYS A 76 18.30 6.29 1.54
CA CYS A 76 17.59 5.68 2.63
C CYS A 76 18.31 4.38 3.05
N PRO A 77 18.83 4.29 4.29
CA PRO A 77 19.69 3.18 4.71
C PRO A 77 18.91 1.93 5.09
N PHE A 78 17.59 1.92 4.94
CA PHE A 78 16.72 0.81 5.29
C PHE A 78 15.79 0.40 4.17
N SER A 79 15.33 -0.85 4.22
CA SER A 79 14.29 -1.43 3.36
C SER A 79 13.20 -2.09 4.21
N PHE A 80 11.99 -2.17 3.66
CA PHE A 80 10.87 -2.91 4.28
C PHE A 80 10.64 -4.23 3.55
N ASP A 81 10.56 -5.33 4.29
CA ASP A 81 10.31 -6.67 3.75
C ASP A 81 9.39 -7.44 4.71
N GLY A 82 8.14 -7.66 4.34
CA GLY A 82 7.16 -8.40 5.17
C GLY A 82 6.98 -7.82 6.58
N GLY A 83 6.98 -6.49 6.73
CA GLY A 83 6.88 -5.81 8.02
C GLY A 83 8.19 -5.74 8.82
N ILE A 84 9.31 -6.23 8.26
CA ILE A 84 10.64 -6.16 8.87
C ILE A 84 11.42 -4.98 8.28
N ILE A 85 11.99 -4.16 9.15
CA ILE A 85 12.96 -3.12 8.76
C ILE A 85 14.35 -3.75 8.70
N ARG A 86 14.98 -3.69 7.54
CA ARG A 86 16.36 -4.17 7.33
C ARG A 86 17.26 -3.01 6.98
N LEU A 87 18.52 -3.04 7.42
CA LEU A 87 19.55 -2.13 6.91
C LEU A 87 19.96 -2.58 5.50
N LYS A 88 19.99 -1.65 4.54
CA LYS A 88 20.61 -1.88 3.24
C LYS A 88 22.13 -2.02 3.47
N GLN A 89 22.73 -3.07 2.94
CA GLN A 89 24.19 -3.19 2.99
C GLN A 89 24.79 -2.08 2.13
N GLU A 90 25.71 -1.29 2.68
CA GLU A 90 26.49 -0.34 1.87
C GLU A 90 27.18 -1.13 0.75
N PRO A 91 27.15 -0.64 -0.51
CA PRO A 91 28.01 -1.22 -1.53
C PRO A 91 29.44 -1.11 -1.01
N ARG A 92 30.13 -2.25 -0.85
CA ARG A 92 31.55 -2.28 -0.47
C ARG A 92 32.28 -1.28 -1.36
N SER A 93 32.84 -0.22 -0.75
CA SER A 93 33.84 0.58 -1.43
C SER A 93 34.92 -0.39 -1.88
N THR A 94 35.07 -0.51 -3.19
CA THR A 94 36.23 -1.19 -3.76
C THR A 94 37.33 -0.16 -3.63
N ASP A 95 38.02 -0.20 -2.49
CA ASP A 95 39.22 0.59 -2.27
C ASP A 95 40.31 -0.03 -3.17
N ASP A 96 40.62 0.66 -4.28
CA ASP A 96 41.81 0.47 -5.12
C ASP A 96 43.04 1.17 -4.50
#